data_AF-A0A3M0BJT9-F1
#
_entry.id   AF-A0A3M0BJT9-F1
#
_cell.length_a   1.000
_cell.length_b   1.000
_cell.length_c   1.000
_cell.angle_alpha   90.00
_cell.angle_beta   90.00
_cell.angle_gamma   90.00
#
_symmetry.space_group_name_H-M   'P 1'
#
loop_
_entity.id
_entity.type
_entity.pdbx_description
1 polymer ?
#
loop_
_entity_poly.entity_id
_entity_poly.type
_entity_poly.pdbx_seq_one_letter_code
_entity_poly.pdbx_strand_id
1 'polypeptide(L)'
;MEINKPTDMLPIMEKYDLQEGLELYKHSKGYTLLEVIEPNFAHDILFFLFRKIDNKGRTYKVLRYKKSTNEVSVVSNFTALHPDEIAVNLLNSFSKHLR
;
A
#
# COMPACT_ATOMS: atom_id res chain seq x y z
N MET A 1 -6.13 2.72 -9.21
CA MET A 1 -5.89 4.16 -9.46
C MET A 1 -4.39 4.41 -9.52
N GLU A 2 -3.87 5.09 -10.54
CA GLU A 2 -2.43 5.40 -10.64
C GLU A 2 -2.08 6.66 -9.85
N ILE A 3 -0.98 6.63 -9.11
CA ILE A 3 -0.50 7.75 -8.28
C ILE A 3 0.67 8.43 -8.97
N ASN A 4 0.45 9.60 -9.56
CA ASN A 4 1.48 10.35 -10.28
C ASN A 4 1.73 11.75 -9.70
N LYS A 5 0.72 12.33 -9.06
CA LYS A 5 0.74 13.65 -8.42
C LYS A 5 0.20 13.55 -6.98
N PRO A 6 0.55 14.50 -6.10
CA PRO A 6 0.02 14.51 -4.74
C PRO A 6 -1.51 14.53 -4.67
N THR A 7 -2.16 15.21 -5.64
CA THR A 7 -3.63 15.32 -5.73
C THR A 7 -4.33 13.98 -5.96
N ASP A 8 -3.62 12.97 -6.50
CA ASP A 8 -4.19 11.64 -6.72
C ASP A 8 -4.46 10.91 -5.39
N MET A 9 -3.91 11.40 -4.27
CA MET A 9 -4.19 10.89 -2.94
C MET A 9 -5.47 11.42 -2.32
N LEU A 10 -6.00 12.56 -2.77
CA LEU A 10 -7.16 13.20 -2.13
C LEU A 10 -8.36 12.25 -1.98
N PRO A 11 -8.76 11.47 -3.00
CA PRO A 11 -9.90 10.55 -2.86
C PRO A 11 -9.66 9.45 -1.81
N ILE A 12 -8.40 9.03 -1.63
CA ILE A 12 -8.03 8.04 -0.62
C ILE A 12 -8.05 8.68 0.77
N MET A 13 -7.49 9.88 0.88
CA MET A 13 -7.45 10.63 2.13
C MET A 13 -8.86 10.90 2.64
N GLU A 14 -9.77 11.34 1.76
CA GLU A 14 -11.18 11.57 2.09
C GLU A 14 -11.90 10.26 2.47
N LYS A 15 -11.74 9.21 1.68
CA LYS A 15 -12.41 7.92 1.92
C LYS A 15 -12.03 7.29 3.27
N TYR A 16 -10.77 7.43 3.67
CA TYR A 16 -10.22 6.77 4.85
C TYR A 16 -9.87 7.71 6.01
N ASP A 17 -10.30 8.98 5.93
CA ASP A 17 -10.07 10.03 6.92
C ASP A 17 -8.58 10.18 7.30
N LEU A 18 -7.72 10.35 6.29
CA LEU A 18 -6.28 10.51 6.48
C LEU A 18 -5.93 12.00 6.58
N GLN A 19 -5.31 12.39 7.70
CA GLN A 19 -4.91 13.78 7.90
C GLN A 19 -3.73 14.21 7.04
N GLU A 20 -2.80 13.29 6.73
CA GLU A 20 -1.61 13.58 5.95
C GLU A 20 -1.32 12.50 4.91
N GLY A 21 -1.29 12.88 3.63
CA GLY A 21 -1.04 11.97 2.51
C GLY A 21 0.34 12.13 1.85
N LEU A 22 1.15 13.11 2.27
CA LEU A 22 2.39 13.45 1.56
C LEU A 22 3.42 12.33 1.59
N GLU A 23 3.67 11.73 2.76
CA GLU A 23 4.57 10.58 2.88
C GLU A 23 4.02 9.36 2.13
N LEU A 24 2.72 9.11 2.22
CA LEU A 24 2.06 8.03 1.49
C LEU A 24 2.26 8.21 -0.03
N TYR A 25 2.13 9.45 -0.53
CA TYR A 25 2.40 9.80 -1.93
C TYR A 25 3.86 9.56 -2.31
N LYS A 26 4.84 10.02 -1.51
CA LYS A 26 6.27 9.82 -1.79
C LYS A 26 6.61 8.34 -1.99
N HIS A 27 6.02 7.46 -1.18
CA HIS A 27 6.27 6.03 -1.25
C HIS A 27 5.51 5.29 -2.37
N SER A 28 4.43 5.88 -2.90
CA SER A 28 3.54 5.25 -3.88
C SER A 28 3.59 5.88 -5.28
N LYS A 29 4.29 7.00 -5.46
CA LYS A 29 4.44 7.66 -6.77
C LYS A 29 4.95 6.67 -7.83
N GLY A 30 4.26 6.64 -8.97
CA GLY A 30 4.53 5.75 -10.10
C GLY A 30 4.03 4.32 -9.89
N TYR A 31 3.15 4.09 -8.91
CA TYR A 31 2.43 2.84 -8.71
C TYR A 31 0.94 3.02 -8.94
N THR A 32 0.27 1.93 -9.30
CA THR A 32 -1.18 1.76 -9.26
C THR A 32 -1.61 1.22 -7.90
N LEU A 33 -2.47 1.95 -7.18
CA LEU A 33 -3.20 1.41 -6.04
C LEU A 33 -4.18 0.33 -6.53
N LEU A 34 -4.04 -0.87 -5.98
CA LEU A 34 -4.92 -2.02 -6.22
C LEU A 34 -6.00 -2.12 -5.15
N GLU A 35 -5.61 -2.05 -3.87
CA GLU A 35 -6.53 -2.24 -2.74
C GLU A 35 -6.04 -1.53 -1.49
N VAL A 36 -6.97 -1.16 -0.62
CA VAL A 36 -6.70 -0.69 0.75
C VAL A 36 -7.40 -1.63 1.73
N ILE A 37 -6.63 -2.18 2.66
CA ILE A 37 -7.12 -3.15 3.65
C ILE A 37 -7.14 -2.46 5.01
N GLU A 38 -8.31 -2.41 5.62
CA GLU A 38 -8.51 -1.95 6.99
C GLU A 38 -8.76 -3.18 7.89
N PRO A 39 -7.82 -3.54 8.78
CA PRO A 39 -8.01 -4.68 9.67
C PRO A 39 -9.11 -4.41 10.70
N ASN A 40 -10.01 -5.38 10.90
CA ASN A 40 -11.13 -5.25 11.84
C ASN A 40 -10.70 -5.04 13.31
N PHE A 41 -9.50 -5.46 13.70
CA PHE A 41 -9.00 -5.36 15.07
C PHE A 41 -8.06 -4.17 15.30
N ALA A 42 -7.64 -3.49 14.24
CA ALA A 42 -6.68 -2.38 14.29
C ALA A 42 -7.16 -1.23 13.40
N HIS A 43 -8.25 -0.57 13.80
CA HIS A 43 -8.89 0.54 13.05
C HIS A 43 -7.97 1.75 12.80
N ASP A 44 -6.88 1.85 13.55
CA ASP A 44 -5.85 2.87 13.40
C ASP A 44 -4.87 2.56 12.25
N ILE A 45 -4.91 1.35 11.67
CA ILE A 45 -3.95 0.89 10.67
C ILE A 45 -4.66 0.67 9.34
N LEU A 46 -4.04 1.13 8.26
CA LEU A 46 -4.41 0.79 6.89
C LEU A 46 -3.21 0.14 6.20
N PHE A 47 -3.50 -0.86 5.38
CA PHE A 47 -2.52 -1.40 4.45
C PHE A 47 -2.89 -1.02 3.02
N PHE A 48 -1.94 -0.49 2.27
CA PHE A 48 -2.11 -0.13 0.88
C PHE A 48 -1.34 -1.09 0.00
N LEU A 49 -2.04 -1.77 -0.92
CA LEU A 49 -1.45 -2.64 -1.92
C LEU A 49 -1.28 -1.89 -3.24
N PHE A 50 -0.02 -1.72 -3.63
CA PHE A 50 0.38 -1.05 -4.85
C PHE A 50 1.00 -2.02 -5.85
N ARG A 51 0.84 -1.74 -7.14
CA ARG A 51 1.49 -2.45 -8.24
C ARG A 51 2.09 -1.47 -9.23
N LYS A 52 3.31 -1.75 -9.68
CA LYS A 52 3.96 -1.11 -10.82
C LYS A 52 4.24 -2.16 -11.88
N ILE A 53 3.96 -1.84 -13.14
CA ILE A 53 4.35 -2.67 -14.28
C ILE A 53 5.65 -2.07 -14.82
N ASP A 54 6.68 -2.90 -14.94
CA ASP A 54 7.96 -2.52 -15.49
C ASP A 54 8.45 -3.59 -16.49
N ASN A 55 9.54 -3.31 -17.20
CA ASN A 55 10.10 -4.22 -18.20
C ASN A 55 10.56 -5.56 -17.61
N LYS A 56 10.68 -5.68 -16.27
CA LYS A 56 11.13 -6.86 -15.54
C LYS A 56 9.99 -7.65 -14.92
N GLY A 57 8.75 -7.17 -15.00
CA GLY A 57 7.56 -7.86 -14.51
C GLY A 57 6.60 -6.95 -13.76
N ARG A 58 5.94 -7.51 -12.74
CA ARG A 58 5.00 -6.78 -11.88
C ARG A 58 5.63 -6.62 -10.50
N THR A 59 5.95 -5.39 -10.14
CA THR A 59 6.47 -5.04 -8.82
C THR A 59 5.31 -4.66 -7.91
N TYR A 60 5.20 -5.32 -6.76
CA TYR A 60 4.18 -5.08 -5.75
C TYR A 60 4.80 -4.45 -4.52
N LYS A 61 4.07 -3.50 -3.92
CA LYS A 61 4.49 -2.83 -2.69
C LYS A 61 3.32 -2.78 -1.73
N VAL A 62 3.56 -3.20 -0.49
CA VAL A 62 2.61 -3.06 0.61
C VAL A 62 3.12 -1.96 1.54
N LEU A 63 2.32 -0.93 1.75
CA LEU A 63 2.59 0.11 2.74
C LEU A 63 1.64 -0.05 3.93
N ARG A 64 2.14 0.18 5.13
CA ARG A 64 1.33 0.38 6.33
C ARG A 64 1.23 1.88 6.60
N TYR A 65 0.03 2.37 6.84
CA TYR A 65 -0.25 3.72 7.32
C TYR A 65 -0.86 3.61 8.71
N LYS A 66 -0.34 4.38 9.68
CA LYS A 66 -0.91 4.48 11.02
C LYS A 66 -1.58 5.85 11.20
N LYS A 67 -2.91 5.88 11.30
CA LYS A 67 -3.72 7.12 11.30
C LYS A 67 -3.34 8.04 12.46
N SER A 68 -3.16 7.50 13.66
CA SER A 68 -2.83 8.29 14.87
C SER A 68 -1.49 9.01 14.81
N THR A 69 -0.52 8.50 14.05
CA THR A 69 0.84 9.07 13.97
C THR A 69 1.21 9.58 12.58
N ASN A 70 0.32 9.42 11.59
CA ASN A 70 0.58 9.65 10.16
C ASN A 70 1.83 8.92 9.64
N GLU A 71 2.24 7.83 10.29
CA GLU A 71 3.46 7.10 9.95
C GLU A 71 3.22 6.16 8.77
N VAL A 72 4.11 6.23 7.78
CA VAL A 72 4.14 5.31 6.63
C VAL A 72 5.33 4.38 6.74
N SER A 73 5.09 3.07 6.66
CA SER A 73 6.15 2.06 6.67
C SER A 73 6.02 1.12 5.47
N VAL A 74 7.14 0.73 4.88
CA VAL A 74 7.15 -0.31 3.84
C VAL A 74 7.10 -1.68 4.50
N VAL A 75 6.00 -2.40 4.30
CA VAL A 75 5.82 -3.77 4.81
C VAL A 75 6.51 -4.77 3.90
N SER A 76 6.34 -4.60 2.59
CA SER A 76 7.02 -5.43 1.59
C SER A 76 7.13 -4.71 0.25
N ASN A 77 8.14 -5.11 -0.52
CA ASN A 77 8.38 -4.65 -1.88
C ASN A 77 9.06 -5.78 -2.66
N PHE A 78 8.36 -6.36 -3.64
CA PHE A 78 8.84 -7.53 -4.36
C PHE A 78 8.36 -7.52 -5.82
N THR A 79 9.14 -8.14 -6.70
CA THR A 79 8.76 -8.38 -8.09
C THR A 79 8.38 -9.84 -8.23
N ALA A 80 7.26 -10.11 -8.90
CA ALA A 80 6.78 -11.46 -9.15
C ALA A 80 6.43 -11.64 -10.63
N LEU A 81 6.71 -12.84 -11.15
CA LEU A 81 6.39 -13.22 -12.52
C LEU A 81 5.11 -14.05 -12.59
N HIS A 82 4.86 -14.85 -11.55
CA HIS A 82 3.75 -15.78 -11.50
C HIS A 82 2.72 -15.41 -10.40
N PRO A 83 1.41 -15.67 -10.61
CA PRO A 83 0.36 -15.31 -9.65
C PRO A 83 0.49 -15.95 -8.26
N ASP A 84 1.01 -17.16 -8.18
CA ASP A 84 1.26 -17.91 -6.95
C ASP A 84 2.33 -17.24 -6.08
N GLU A 85 3.43 -16.75 -6.68
CA GLU A 85 4.45 -15.96 -5.98
C GLU A 85 3.85 -14.70 -5.35
N ILE A 86 2.91 -14.06 -6.03
CA ILE A 86 2.21 -12.87 -5.51
C ILE A 86 1.43 -13.24 -4.25
N ALA A 87 0.62 -14.29 -4.33
CA ALA A 87 -0.21 -14.73 -3.20
C ALA A 87 0.64 -15.08 -1.98
N VAL A 88 1.71 -15.87 -2.16
CA VAL A 88 2.61 -16.29 -1.08
C VAL A 88 3.30 -15.07 -0.44
N ASN A 89 3.83 -14.15 -1.24
CA ASN A 89 4.52 -12.97 -0.72
C ASN A 89 3.58 -12.02 0.02
N LEU A 90 2.34 -11.83 -0.48
CA LEU A 90 1.35 -11.01 0.20
C LEU A 90 0.91 -11.63 1.54
N LEU A 91 0.58 -12.93 1.57
CA LEU A 91 0.19 -13.62 2.79
C LEU A 91 1.30 -13.54 3.86
N ASN A 92 2.55 -13.76 3.47
CA ASN A 92 3.71 -13.62 4.35
C ASN A 92 3.96 -12.17 4.82
N SER A 93 3.59 -11.18 4.00
CA SER A 93 3.70 -9.76 4.36
C SER A 93 2.69 -9.39 5.44
N PHE A 94 1.43 -9.79 5.25
CA PHE A 94 0.36 -9.46 6.19
C PHE A 94 0.46 -10.25 7.50
N SER A 95 0.87 -11.52 7.47
CA SER A 95 0.97 -12.35 8.68
C SER A 95 1.93 -11.82 9.75
N LYS A 96 2.91 -11.00 9.37
CA LYS A 96 3.86 -10.34 10.29
C LYS A 96 3.25 -9.17 11.05
N HIS A 97 2.14 -8.61 10.57
CA HIS A 97 1.55 -7.38 11.10
C HIS A 97 0.10 -7.56 11.58
N LEU A 98 -0.53 -8.72 11.32
CA LEU A 98 -1.88 -9.04 11.78
C LEU A 98 -1.90 -9.88 13.08
N ARG A 99 -0.90 -9.72 13.94
CA ARG A 99 -0.84 -10.39 15.26
C ARG A 99 -1.32 -9.47 16.36
#